data_AF-A0A7C4MMD2-F1
#
_entry.id   AF-A0A7C4MMD2-F1
#
_cell.length_a   1.000
_cell.length_b   1.000
_cell.length_c   1.000
_cell.angle_alpha   90.00
_cell.angle_beta   90.00
_cell.angle_gamma   90.00
#
_symmetry.space_group_name_H-M   'P 1'
#
loop_
_entity.id
_entity.type
_entity.pdbx_description
1 polymer ?
#
loop_
_entity_poly.entity_id
_entity_poly.type
_entity_poly.pdbx_seq_one_letter_code
_entity_poly.pdbx_strand_id
1 'polypeptide(L)'
;MVFAEALNYLWNLFSLWIQTLFILPFKNPDMLWILIPLWLSWFFGEFFQEKVGTSFGNAISNAVIVLWAGIDCIRQTLDLIHAGEIHDAVWIRFMLCGLLIIYGILIIIYGTKTSDKVKRFGRIRDVTYAFAILVPVLYNATPLTWEHFLAAVIFFPIFYYVIQIIDLKTPDPKALKKDIGEIESDKTSQMITQKNVKQHNQMPYQKQTQSVAVSENTTQTVSQNNEYKPPPMSYWNN
;
A
#
# COMPACT_ATOMS: atom_id res chain seq x y z
N MET A 1 -10.25 -38.20 -26.88
CA MET A 1 -10.34 -38.51 -25.43
C MET A 1 -9.49 -37.52 -24.63
N VAL A 2 -8.18 -37.42 -24.89
CA VAL A 2 -7.25 -36.50 -24.20
C VAL A 2 -7.72 -35.04 -24.10
N PHE A 3 -8.26 -34.46 -25.18
CA PHE A 3 -8.75 -33.07 -25.15
C PHE A 3 -9.91 -32.84 -24.18
N ALA A 4 -10.86 -33.79 -24.11
CA ALA A 4 -12.01 -33.68 -23.22
C ALA A 4 -11.59 -33.81 -21.74
N GLU A 5 -10.62 -34.70 -21.47
CA GLU A 5 -10.04 -34.85 -20.12
C GLU A 5 -9.29 -33.59 -19.70
N ALA A 6 -8.49 -33.00 -20.59
CA ALA A 6 -7.78 -31.76 -20.32
C ALA A 6 -8.76 -30.60 -20.05
N LEU A 7 -9.83 -30.49 -20.84
CA LEU A 7 -10.85 -29.46 -20.65
C LEU A 7 -11.60 -29.65 -19.31
N ASN A 8 -11.96 -30.89 -18.97
CA ASN A 8 -12.59 -31.21 -17.70
C ASN A 8 -11.68 -30.90 -16.50
N TYR A 9 -10.39 -31.22 -16.61
CA TYR A 9 -9.40 -30.89 -15.58
C TYR A 9 -9.26 -29.37 -15.40
N LEU A 10 -9.16 -28.63 -16.51
CA LEU A 10 -9.12 -27.16 -16.45
C LEU A 10 -10.38 -26.57 -15.83
N TRP A 11 -11.56 -27.13 -16.16
CA TRP A 11 -12.83 -26.72 -15.56
C TRP A 11 -12.87 -26.99 -14.05
N ASN A 12 -12.35 -28.14 -13.60
CA ASN A 12 -12.27 -28.45 -12.17
C ASN A 12 -11.35 -27.46 -11.43
N LEU A 13 -10.18 -27.12 -12.01
CA LEU A 13 -9.30 -26.10 -11.44
C LEU A 13 -9.99 -24.72 -11.38
N PHE A 14 -10.74 -24.36 -12.44
CA PHE A 14 -11.48 -23.09 -12.47
C PHE A 14 -12.58 -23.05 -11.40
N SER A 15 -13.35 -24.13 -11.28
CA SER A 15 -14.38 -24.27 -10.25
C SER A 15 -13.78 -24.19 -8.84
N LEU A 16 -12.65 -24.86 -8.61
CA LEU A 16 -11.92 -24.78 -7.35
C LEU A 16 -11.53 -23.34 -7.04
N TRP A 17 -10.90 -22.65 -8.00
CA TRP A 17 -10.48 -21.26 -7.86
C TRP A 17 -11.63 -20.30 -7.53
N ILE A 18 -12.76 -20.40 -8.23
CA ILE A 18 -13.96 -19.60 -7.94
C ILE A 18 -14.52 -19.92 -6.56
N GLN A 19 -14.62 -21.20 -6.20
CA GLN A 19 -15.13 -21.62 -4.90
C GLN A 19 -14.26 -21.06 -3.77
N THR A 20 -12.94 -21.16 -3.90
CA THR A 20 -11.97 -20.65 -2.92
C THR A 20 -12.08 -19.14 -2.77
N LEU A 21 -12.13 -18.37 -3.86
CA LEU A 21 -12.18 -16.91 -3.78
C LEU A 21 -13.52 -16.34 -3.32
N PHE A 22 -14.62 -16.88 -3.82
CA PHE A 22 -15.92 -16.19 -3.76
C PHE A 22 -16.99 -16.92 -2.96
N ILE A 23 -16.79 -18.19 -2.60
CA ILE A 23 -17.83 -18.99 -1.95
C ILE A 23 -17.42 -19.39 -0.54
N LEU A 24 -16.24 -19.98 -0.39
CA LEU A 24 -15.70 -20.44 0.89
C LEU A 24 -15.70 -19.33 1.95
N PRO A 25 -15.18 -18.11 1.70
CA PRO A 25 -15.23 -16.98 2.61
C PRO A 25 -16.59 -16.68 3.26
N PHE A 26 -17.67 -16.90 2.51
CA PHE A 26 -19.02 -16.58 2.98
C PHE A 26 -19.69 -17.77 3.69
N LYS A 27 -19.09 -18.96 3.65
CA LYS A 27 -19.55 -20.14 4.39
C LYS A 27 -18.96 -20.24 5.79
N ASN A 28 -17.78 -19.66 6.03
CA ASN A 28 -17.17 -19.60 7.35
C ASN A 28 -17.04 -18.12 7.78
N PRO A 29 -17.89 -17.63 8.70
CA PRO A 29 -17.90 -16.23 9.09
C PRO A 29 -16.59 -15.77 9.76
N ASP A 30 -15.81 -16.67 10.35
CA ASP A 30 -14.53 -16.32 10.95
C ASP A 30 -13.55 -15.78 9.90
N MET A 31 -13.61 -16.29 8.67
CA MET A 31 -12.82 -15.77 7.54
C MET A 31 -13.19 -14.33 7.17
N LEU A 32 -14.40 -13.87 7.49
CA LEU A 32 -14.80 -12.49 7.17
C LEU A 32 -14.05 -11.47 8.03
N TRP A 33 -13.55 -11.87 9.20
CA TRP A 33 -12.79 -11.01 10.10
C TRP A 33 -11.55 -10.42 9.44
N ILE A 34 -10.87 -11.24 8.63
CA ILE A 34 -9.67 -10.85 7.89
C ILE A 34 -10.00 -10.36 6.48
N LEU A 35 -11.01 -10.95 5.84
CA LEU A 35 -11.35 -10.64 4.45
C LEU A 35 -12.06 -9.29 4.31
N ILE A 36 -12.92 -8.88 5.23
CA ILE A 36 -13.61 -7.59 5.12
C ILE A 36 -12.61 -6.42 5.13
N PRO A 37 -11.69 -6.29 6.13
CA PRO A 37 -10.67 -5.25 6.10
C PRO A 37 -9.81 -5.32 4.84
N LEU A 38 -9.43 -6.53 4.42
CA LEU A 38 -8.62 -6.74 3.22
C LEU A 38 -9.33 -6.24 1.94
N TRP A 39 -10.60 -6.59 1.75
CA TRP A 39 -11.39 -6.16 0.59
C TRP A 39 -11.66 -4.66 0.61
N LEU A 40 -11.92 -4.07 1.78
CA LEU A 40 -12.10 -2.63 1.92
C LEU A 40 -10.81 -1.89 1.61
N SER A 41 -9.69 -2.30 2.20
CA SER A 41 -8.39 -1.70 1.92
C SER A 41 -7.97 -1.85 0.47
N TRP A 42 -8.27 -3.00 -0.14
CA TRP A 42 -8.11 -3.19 -1.58
C TRP A 42 -8.95 -2.23 -2.39
N PHE A 43 -10.24 -2.13 -2.10
CA PHE A 43 -11.13 -1.23 -2.82
C PHE A 43 -10.65 0.23 -2.73
N PHE A 44 -10.33 0.71 -1.52
CA PHE A 44 -9.83 2.07 -1.35
C PHE A 44 -8.45 2.28 -1.98
N GLY A 45 -7.53 1.33 -1.78
CA GLY A 45 -6.20 1.39 -2.35
C GLY A 45 -6.25 1.42 -3.88
N GLU A 46 -6.97 0.49 -4.50
CA GLU A 46 -7.06 0.37 -5.96
C GLU A 46 -7.72 1.59 -6.60
N PHE A 47 -8.92 1.97 -6.14
CA PHE A 47 -9.72 2.98 -6.84
C PHE A 47 -9.37 4.43 -6.48
N PHE A 48 -8.81 4.66 -5.30
CA PHE A 48 -8.53 6.03 -4.82
C PHE A 48 -7.04 6.36 -4.72
N GLN A 49 -6.18 5.37 -4.47
CA GLN A 49 -4.78 5.65 -4.15
C GLN A 49 -3.79 5.19 -5.23
N GLU A 50 -4.01 4.02 -5.83
CA GLU A 50 -3.05 3.37 -6.73
C GLU A 50 -3.28 3.66 -8.22
N LYS A 51 -4.35 4.37 -8.59
CA LYS A 51 -4.59 4.80 -9.98
C LYS A 51 -3.44 5.58 -10.61
N VAL A 52 -2.72 6.35 -9.80
CA VAL A 52 -1.53 7.15 -10.20
C VAL A 52 -0.21 6.45 -9.85
N GLY A 53 -0.28 5.21 -9.36
CA GLY A 53 0.84 4.42 -8.86
C GLY A 53 0.85 4.27 -7.34
N THR A 54 1.41 3.17 -6.86
CA THR A 54 1.54 2.88 -5.43
C THR A 54 2.61 3.78 -4.80
N SER A 55 2.21 4.66 -3.87
CA SER A 55 3.13 5.44 -3.06
C SER A 55 3.84 4.57 -2.01
N PHE A 56 4.98 5.02 -1.48
CA PHE A 56 5.64 4.30 -0.38
C PHE A 56 4.76 4.21 0.87
N GLY A 57 4.02 5.28 1.18
CA GLY A 57 3.07 5.30 2.29
C GLY A 57 1.99 4.24 2.12
N ASN A 58 1.39 4.14 0.93
CA ASN A 58 0.37 3.14 0.64
C ASN A 58 0.93 1.72 0.76
N ALA A 59 2.12 1.46 0.20
CA ALA A 59 2.76 0.15 0.31
C ALA A 59 3.01 -0.27 1.77
N ILE A 60 3.44 0.67 2.62
CA ILE A 60 3.61 0.44 4.06
C ILE A 60 2.25 0.18 4.73
N SER A 61 1.21 0.97 4.42
CA SER A 61 -0.14 0.75 4.94
C SER A 61 -0.69 -0.63 4.55
N ASN A 62 -0.46 -1.06 3.31
CA ASN A 62 -0.83 -2.40 2.84
C ASN A 62 -0.09 -3.50 3.61
N ALA A 63 1.20 -3.29 3.92
CA ALA A 63 1.98 -4.23 4.70
C ALA A 63 1.46 -4.41 6.13
N VAL A 64 0.85 -3.38 6.74
CA VAL A 64 0.21 -3.51 8.06
C VAL A 64 -0.94 -4.52 8.02
N ILE A 65 -1.71 -4.55 6.92
CA ILE A 65 -2.79 -5.53 6.73
C ILE A 65 -2.21 -6.95 6.64
N VAL A 66 -1.09 -7.12 5.92
CA VAL A 66 -0.37 -8.40 5.84
C VAL A 66 0.10 -8.85 7.22
N LEU A 67 0.64 -7.93 8.04
CA LEU A 67 1.07 -8.25 9.40
C LEU A 67 -0.11 -8.66 10.28
N TRP A 68 -1.19 -7.89 10.23
CA TRP A 68 -2.44 -8.21 10.93
C TRP A 68 -2.93 -9.59 10.55
N ALA A 69 -2.94 -9.88 9.26
CA ALA A 69 -3.32 -11.17 8.72
C ALA A 69 -2.42 -12.33 9.20
N GLY A 70 -1.11 -12.10 9.29
CA GLY A 70 -0.16 -13.07 9.85
C GLY A 70 -0.38 -13.32 11.35
N ILE A 71 -0.72 -12.29 12.13
CA ILE A 71 -1.04 -12.41 13.57
C ILE A 71 -2.36 -13.17 13.75
N ASP A 72 -3.38 -12.81 12.97
CA ASP A 72 -4.68 -13.47 13.01
C ASP A 72 -4.60 -14.94 12.57
N CYS A 73 -3.74 -15.26 11.61
CA CYS A 73 -3.37 -16.63 11.23
C CYS A 73 -2.83 -17.44 12.41
N ILE A 74 -1.98 -16.83 13.27
CA ILE A 74 -1.47 -17.49 14.48
C ILE A 74 -2.62 -17.74 15.45
N ARG A 75 -3.46 -16.73 15.71
CA ARG A 75 -4.65 -16.86 16.57
C ARG A 75 -5.53 -18.02 16.09
N GLN A 76 -5.90 -18.04 14.82
CA GLN A 76 -6.74 -19.10 14.24
C GLN A 76 -6.07 -20.48 14.32
N THR A 77 -4.76 -20.56 14.11
CA THR A 77 -4.02 -21.82 14.25
C THR A 77 -4.07 -22.33 15.69
N LEU A 78 -3.92 -21.45 16.69
CA LEU A 78 -4.04 -21.82 18.10
C LEU A 78 -5.46 -22.27 18.45
N ASP A 79 -6.49 -21.59 17.96
CA ASP A 79 -7.89 -21.96 18.17
C ASP A 79 -8.19 -23.36 17.61
N LEU A 80 -7.68 -23.67 16.41
CA LEU A 80 -7.79 -25.00 15.79
C LEU A 80 -7.02 -26.08 16.55
N ILE A 81 -5.84 -25.76 17.12
CA ILE A 81 -5.08 -26.69 17.99
C ILE A 81 -5.92 -27.05 19.22
N HIS A 82 -6.52 -26.05 19.87
CA HIS A 82 -7.34 -26.27 21.07
C HIS A 82 -8.61 -27.08 20.76
N ALA A 83 -9.22 -26.86 19.60
CA ALA A 83 -10.39 -27.61 19.14
C ALA A 83 -10.07 -29.04 18.67
N GLY A 84 -8.79 -29.36 18.41
CA GLY A 84 -8.38 -30.65 17.85
C GLY A 84 -8.81 -30.85 16.40
N GLU A 85 -9.07 -29.77 15.66
CA GLU A 85 -9.62 -29.79 14.30
C GLU A 85 -8.55 -29.67 13.21
N ILE A 86 -7.27 -29.77 13.56
CA ILE A 86 -6.19 -29.64 12.57
C ILE A 86 -6.01 -30.96 11.79
N HIS A 87 -6.28 -30.90 10.49
CA HIS A 87 -6.07 -32.00 9.56
C HIS A 87 -4.67 -32.03 8.94
N ASP A 88 -4.01 -30.87 8.85
CA ASP A 88 -2.68 -30.73 8.25
C ASP A 88 -1.54 -30.79 9.29
N ALA A 89 -0.29 -30.83 8.83
CA ALA A 89 0.83 -30.69 9.74
C ALA A 89 0.88 -29.27 10.34
N VAL A 90 0.71 -29.16 11.66
CA VAL A 90 0.67 -27.89 12.43
C VAL A 90 1.84 -26.96 12.08
N TRP A 91 3.04 -27.51 11.90
CA TRP A 91 4.24 -26.72 11.60
C TRP A 91 4.15 -25.97 10.26
N ILE A 92 3.42 -26.51 9.26
CA ILE A 92 3.23 -25.85 7.96
C ILE A 92 2.43 -24.56 8.16
N ARG A 93 1.41 -24.58 9.01
CA ARG A 93 0.58 -23.40 9.31
C ARG A 93 1.40 -22.31 9.98
N PHE A 94 2.19 -22.64 11.01
CA PHE A 94 3.09 -21.68 11.63
C PHE A 94 4.14 -21.14 10.67
N MET A 95 4.65 -21.98 9.76
CA MET A 95 5.58 -21.55 8.71
C MET A 95 4.91 -20.54 7.76
N LEU A 96 3.67 -20.81 7.32
CA LEU A 96 2.89 -19.86 6.51
C LEU A 96 2.62 -18.55 7.26
N CYS A 97 2.12 -18.60 8.50
CA CYS A 97 1.90 -17.37 9.28
C CYS A 97 3.21 -16.59 9.48
N GLY A 98 4.31 -17.28 9.76
CA GLY A 98 5.65 -16.68 9.90
C GLY A 98 6.12 -16.01 8.61
N LEU A 99 5.93 -16.66 7.46
CA LEU A 99 6.23 -16.05 6.15
C LEU A 99 5.43 -14.77 5.90
N LEU A 100 4.14 -14.74 6.26
CA LEU A 100 3.31 -13.54 6.13
C LEU A 100 3.83 -12.40 7.00
N ILE A 101 4.19 -12.69 8.25
CA ILE A 101 4.75 -11.69 9.17
C ILE A 101 6.09 -11.17 8.63
N ILE A 102 7.00 -12.06 8.22
CA ILE A 102 8.29 -11.68 7.64
C ILE A 102 8.08 -10.83 6.38
N TYR A 103 7.15 -11.23 5.51
CA TYR A 103 6.82 -10.49 4.29
C TYR A 103 6.34 -9.07 4.60
N GLY A 104 5.41 -8.91 5.55
CA GLY A 104 4.96 -7.60 6.01
C GLY A 104 6.09 -6.75 6.58
N ILE A 105 6.94 -7.32 7.45
CA ILE A 105 8.10 -6.61 8.03
C ILE A 105 9.06 -6.16 6.93
N LEU A 106 9.36 -7.02 5.95
CA LEU A 106 10.25 -6.68 4.85
C LEU A 106 9.70 -5.51 4.02
N ILE A 107 8.41 -5.50 3.69
CA ILE A 107 7.80 -4.36 2.97
C ILE A 107 7.94 -3.06 3.77
N ILE A 108 7.72 -3.09 5.08
CA ILE A 108 7.88 -1.90 5.93
C ILE A 108 9.34 -1.43 5.94
N ILE A 109 10.30 -2.33 6.15
CA ILE A 109 11.73 -1.99 6.18
C ILE A 109 12.20 -1.44 4.83
N TYR A 110 11.80 -2.06 3.72
CA TYR A 110 12.18 -1.55 2.41
C TYR A 110 11.42 -0.27 2.05
N GLY A 111 10.17 -0.12 2.51
CA GLY A 111 9.34 1.06 2.29
C GLY A 111 9.96 2.30 2.94
N THR A 112 10.49 2.17 4.15
CA THR A 112 11.22 3.26 4.82
C THR A 112 12.55 3.60 4.12
N LYS A 113 13.17 2.65 3.43
CA LYS A 113 14.37 2.86 2.60
C LYS A 113 14.06 3.40 1.19
N THR A 114 12.79 3.70 0.88
CA THR A 114 12.37 4.28 -0.41
C THR A 114 12.81 3.48 -1.64
N SER A 115 12.88 2.15 -1.55
CA SER A 115 13.26 1.31 -2.70
C SER A 115 12.10 1.14 -3.67
N ASP A 116 12.28 1.45 -4.96
CA ASP A 116 11.21 1.32 -5.97
C ASP A 116 10.62 -0.09 -6.08
N LYS A 117 11.38 -1.13 -5.70
CA LYS A 117 10.88 -2.50 -5.65
C LYS A 117 9.66 -2.64 -4.74
N VAL A 118 9.58 -1.84 -3.67
CA VAL A 118 8.50 -1.87 -2.69
C VAL A 118 7.17 -1.46 -3.29
N LYS A 119 7.17 -0.50 -4.21
CA LYS A 119 5.94 -0.08 -4.90
C LYS A 119 5.33 -1.23 -5.70
N ARG A 120 6.16 -2.16 -6.19
CA ARG A 120 5.70 -3.34 -6.92
C ARG A 120 5.21 -4.44 -5.98
N PHE A 121 5.97 -4.78 -4.94
CA PHE A 121 5.59 -5.86 -4.02
C PHE A 121 4.48 -5.47 -3.04
N GLY A 122 4.43 -4.21 -2.62
CA GLY A 122 3.43 -3.69 -1.70
C GLY A 122 2.13 -3.25 -2.38
N ARG A 123 1.93 -3.61 -3.65
CA ARG A 123 0.70 -3.26 -4.38
C ARG A 123 -0.47 -4.01 -3.78
N ILE A 124 -1.54 -3.31 -3.40
CA ILE A 124 -2.64 -3.94 -2.65
C ILE A 124 -3.33 -5.03 -3.46
N ARG A 125 -3.40 -4.89 -4.79
CA ARG A 125 -3.98 -5.87 -5.70
C ARG A 125 -3.39 -7.27 -5.54
N ASP A 126 -2.06 -7.35 -5.54
CA ASP A 126 -1.33 -8.61 -5.51
C ASP A 126 -1.42 -9.23 -4.11
N VAL A 127 -1.32 -8.40 -3.07
CA VAL A 127 -1.50 -8.78 -1.68
C VAL A 127 -2.89 -9.37 -1.46
N THR A 128 -3.94 -8.65 -1.85
CA THR A 128 -5.32 -9.09 -1.68
C THR A 128 -5.62 -10.39 -2.41
N TYR A 129 -5.11 -10.57 -3.63
CA TYR A 129 -5.26 -11.83 -4.34
C TYR A 129 -4.62 -13.00 -3.58
N ALA A 130 -3.36 -12.85 -3.17
CA ALA A 130 -2.63 -13.89 -2.45
C ALA A 130 -3.35 -14.28 -1.16
N PHE A 131 -3.85 -13.30 -0.40
CA PHE A 131 -4.60 -13.55 0.82
C PHE A 131 -5.97 -14.16 0.57
N ALA A 132 -6.73 -13.69 -0.42
CA ALA A 132 -8.04 -14.25 -0.72
C ALA A 132 -7.97 -15.75 -1.08
N ILE A 133 -6.87 -16.18 -1.73
CA ILE A 133 -6.59 -17.60 -1.99
C ILE A 133 -6.13 -18.34 -0.74
N LEU A 134 -5.26 -17.72 0.07
CA LEU A 134 -4.62 -18.40 1.20
C LEU A 134 -5.52 -18.50 2.44
N VAL A 135 -6.42 -17.54 2.67
CA VAL A 135 -7.29 -17.48 3.87
C VAL A 135 -8.10 -18.77 4.08
N PRO A 136 -8.79 -19.35 3.07
CA PRO A 136 -9.48 -20.63 3.25
C PRO A 136 -8.58 -21.77 3.74
N VAL A 137 -7.30 -21.77 3.35
CA VAL A 137 -6.31 -22.75 3.84
C VAL A 137 -5.94 -22.46 5.30
N LEU A 138 -5.65 -21.20 5.64
CA LEU A 138 -5.28 -20.80 7.00
C LEU A 138 -6.40 -21.09 8.00
N TYR A 139 -7.65 -20.96 7.57
CA TYR A 139 -8.85 -21.20 8.36
C TYR A 139 -9.33 -22.66 8.33
N ASN A 140 -8.55 -23.59 7.75
CA ASN A 140 -8.90 -25.02 7.65
C ASN A 140 -10.21 -25.29 6.88
N ALA A 141 -10.68 -24.33 6.08
CA ALA A 141 -11.88 -24.49 5.26
C ALA A 141 -11.59 -25.31 3.98
N THR A 142 -10.33 -25.35 3.55
CA THR A 142 -9.85 -26.20 2.46
C THR A 142 -8.40 -26.65 2.73
N PRO A 143 -8.02 -27.90 2.41
CA PRO A 143 -6.64 -28.36 2.56
C PRO A 143 -5.71 -27.69 1.54
N LEU A 144 -4.44 -27.51 1.91
CA LEU A 144 -3.42 -27.02 0.99
C LEU A 144 -3.00 -28.12 0.02
N THR A 145 -3.62 -28.19 -1.15
CA THR A 145 -3.25 -29.15 -2.20
C THR A 145 -2.50 -28.49 -3.36
N TRP A 146 -1.80 -29.30 -4.16
CA TRP A 146 -1.09 -28.80 -5.34
C TRP A 146 -2.05 -28.19 -6.37
N GLU A 147 -3.26 -28.73 -6.48
CA GLU A 147 -4.31 -28.21 -7.35
C GLU A 147 -4.74 -26.80 -6.95
N HIS A 148 -4.80 -26.49 -5.64
CA HIS A 148 -5.11 -25.13 -5.18
C HIS A 148 -4.03 -24.14 -5.62
N PHE A 149 -2.76 -24.50 -5.45
CA PHE A 149 -1.64 -23.67 -5.91
C PHE A 149 -1.66 -23.48 -7.42
N LEU A 150 -1.86 -24.57 -8.17
CA LEU A 150 -1.91 -24.55 -9.63
C LEU A 150 -3.08 -23.70 -10.14
N ALA A 151 -4.26 -23.84 -9.55
CA ALA A 151 -5.43 -23.03 -9.87
C ALA A 151 -5.18 -21.55 -9.59
N ALA A 152 -4.58 -21.22 -8.45
CA ALA A 152 -4.23 -19.84 -8.11
C ALA A 152 -3.25 -19.21 -9.10
N VAL A 153 -2.26 -19.95 -9.60
CA VAL A 153 -1.29 -19.44 -10.58
C VAL A 153 -1.91 -19.31 -11.97
N ILE A 154 -2.62 -20.34 -12.45
CA ILE A 154 -3.21 -20.37 -13.80
C ILE A 154 -4.28 -19.29 -13.97
N PHE A 155 -5.10 -19.04 -12.95
CA PHE A 155 -6.22 -18.09 -13.04
C PHE A 155 -5.89 -16.69 -12.51
N PHE A 156 -4.67 -16.45 -11.99
CA PHE A 156 -4.23 -15.10 -11.62
C PHE A 156 -4.36 -14.07 -12.76
N PRO A 157 -4.01 -14.38 -14.03
CA PRO A 157 -4.22 -13.44 -15.14
C PRO A 157 -5.69 -13.07 -15.35
N ILE A 158 -6.62 -14.01 -15.13
CA ILE A 158 -8.06 -13.75 -15.26
C ILE A 158 -8.51 -12.79 -14.16
N PHE A 159 -8.11 -13.03 -12.90
CA PHE A 159 -8.35 -12.10 -11.80
C PHE A 159 -7.89 -10.69 -12.16
N TYR A 160 -6.62 -10.57 -12.59
CA TYR A 160 -6.01 -9.29 -12.91
C TYR A 160 -6.74 -8.59 -14.07
N TYR A 161 -7.12 -9.35 -15.10
CA TYR A 161 -7.87 -8.84 -16.25
C TYR A 161 -9.24 -8.28 -15.84
N VAL A 162 -9.97 -9.00 -14.98
CA VAL A 162 -11.27 -8.54 -14.46
C VAL A 162 -11.11 -7.24 -13.69
N ILE A 163 -10.14 -7.16 -12.77
CA ILE A 163 -9.87 -5.93 -12.02
C ILE A 163 -9.49 -4.78 -12.96
N GLN A 164 -8.68 -5.05 -13.99
CA GLN A 164 -8.30 -4.05 -14.98
C GLN A 164 -9.52 -3.51 -15.76
N ILE A 165 -10.49 -4.36 -16.11
CA ILE A 165 -11.74 -3.92 -16.74
C ILE A 165 -12.54 -3.01 -15.80
N ILE A 166 -12.62 -3.38 -14.51
CA ILE A 166 -13.34 -2.57 -13.52
C ILE A 166 -12.65 -1.21 -13.37
N ASP A 167 -11.32 -1.19 -13.24
CA ASP A 167 -10.52 0.02 -13.13
C ASP A 167 -10.71 0.97 -14.33
N LEU A 168 -10.71 0.43 -15.55
CA LEU A 168 -10.97 1.20 -16.77
C LEU A 168 -12.37 1.83 -16.81
N LYS A 169 -13.35 1.20 -16.16
CA LYS A 169 -14.74 1.71 -16.09
C LYS A 169 -14.95 2.68 -14.92
N THR A 170 -14.16 2.56 -13.85
CA THR A 170 -14.29 3.42 -12.69
C THR A 170 -13.72 4.80 -13.01
N PRO A 171 -14.47 5.90 -12.82
CA PRO A 171 -13.97 7.24 -13.09
C PRO A 171 -12.79 7.60 -12.16
N ASP A 172 -11.93 8.51 -12.61
CA ASP A 172 -10.85 9.00 -11.76
C ASP A 172 -11.39 9.89 -10.64
N PRO A 173 -10.95 9.68 -9.39
CA PRO A 173 -11.37 10.52 -8.28
C PRO A 173 -10.86 11.95 -8.49
N LYS A 174 -11.78 12.91 -8.62
CA LYS A 174 -11.44 14.34 -8.79
C LYS A 174 -10.63 14.90 -7.62
N ALA A 175 -10.83 14.37 -6.42
CA ALA A 175 -10.07 14.74 -5.22
C ALA A 175 -8.56 14.50 -5.41
N LEU A 176 -8.18 13.35 -5.98
CA LEU A 176 -6.77 13.01 -6.20
C LEU A 176 -6.09 13.98 -7.17
N LYS A 177 -6.81 14.45 -8.20
CA LYS A 177 -6.27 15.45 -9.14
C LYS A 177 -6.02 16.79 -8.47
N LYS A 178 -6.83 17.17 -7.48
CA LYS A 178 -6.65 18.41 -6.72
C LYS A 178 -5.40 18.34 -5.84
N ASP A 179 -5.24 17.24 -5.10
CA ASP A 179 -4.08 17.05 -4.21
C ASP A 179 -2.76 16.99 -4.99
N ILE A 180 -2.75 16.31 -6.15
CA ILE A 180 -1.56 16.28 -7.03
C ILE A 180 -1.27 17.66 -7.64
N GLY A 181 -2.31 18.36 -8.10
CA GLY A 181 -2.16 19.69 -8.70
C GLY A 181 -1.62 20.73 -7.71
N GLU A 182 -2.05 20.69 -6.45
CA GLU A 182 -1.51 21.55 -5.39
C GLU A 182 0.00 21.27 -5.16
N ILE A 183 0.41 20.00 -5.08
CA ILE A 183 1.82 19.61 -4.91
C ILE A 183 2.69 20.07 -6.08
N GLU A 184 2.22 19.96 -7.32
CA GLU A 184 2.97 20.46 -8.49
C GLU A 184 3.07 21.98 -8.53
N SER A 185 2.00 22.68 -8.11
CA SER A 185 1.99 24.15 -8.03
C SER A 185 2.97 24.68 -6.98
N ASP A 186 3.09 24.01 -5.84
CA ASP A 186 4.02 24.36 -4.77
C ASP A 186 5.48 24.13 -5.21
N LYS A 187 5.78 22.99 -5.85
CA LYS A 187 7.12 22.72 -6.39
C LYS A 187 7.52 23.76 -7.44
N THR A 188 6.60 24.14 -8.32
CA THR A 188 6.86 25.14 -9.35
C THR A 188 7.14 26.52 -8.73
N SER A 189 6.34 26.92 -7.73
CA SER A 189 6.52 28.17 -6.99
C SER A 189 7.86 28.22 -6.24
N GLN A 190 8.29 27.11 -5.65
CA GLN A 190 9.59 26.99 -4.99
C GLN A 190 10.75 27.07 -5.98
N MET A 191 10.65 26.44 -7.15
CA MET A 191 11.68 26.54 -8.19
C MET A 191 11.81 27.98 -8.74
N ILE A 192 10.70 28.68 -8.96
CA ILE A 192 10.69 30.08 -9.41
C ILE A 192 11.34 30.98 -8.34
N THR A 193 10.97 30.79 -7.07
CA THR A 193 11.56 31.55 -5.96
C THR A 193 13.07 31.33 -5.84
N GLN A 194 13.53 30.08 -5.92
CA GLN A 194 14.98 29.78 -5.90
C GLN A 194 15.73 30.39 -7.09
N LYS A 195 15.13 30.42 -8.28
CA LYS A 195 15.75 31.01 -9.47
C LYS A 195 15.88 32.54 -9.33
N ASN A 196 14.85 33.20 -8.80
CA ASN A 196 14.87 34.65 -8.57
C ASN A 196 15.88 35.06 -7.46
N VAL A 197 16.00 34.27 -6.38
CA VAL A 197 17.00 34.52 -5.32
C VAL A 197 18.43 34.38 -5.84
N LYS A 198 18.71 33.43 -6.75
CA LYS A 198 20.03 33.30 -7.37
C LYS A 198 20.35 34.43 -8.36
N GLN A 199 19.37 34.99 -9.06
CA GLN A 199 19.58 36.14 -9.95
C GLN A 199 19.76 37.46 -9.20
N HIS A 200 19.11 37.64 -8.03
CA HIS A 200 19.26 38.87 -7.25
C HIS A 200 20.66 39.00 -6.60
N ASN A 201 21.31 37.88 -6.24
CA ASN A 201 22.67 37.87 -5.69
C ASN A 201 23.80 37.99 -6.73
N GLN A 202 23.48 38.20 -8.01
CA GLN A 202 24.46 38.46 -9.07
C GLN A 202 24.49 39.92 -9.53
N MET A 203 23.87 40.86 -8.80
CA MET A 203 24.12 42.27 -9.06
C MET A 203 25.55 42.63 -8.62
N PRO A 204 26.42 43.11 -9.52
CA PRO A 204 27.74 43.57 -9.15
C PRO A 204 27.58 44.73 -8.17
N TYR A 205 28.20 44.59 -7.00
CA TYR A 205 28.37 45.67 -6.03
C TYR A 205 29.08 46.83 -6.74
N GLN A 206 28.31 47.77 -7.28
CA GLN A 206 28.87 49.03 -7.74
C GLN A 206 29.31 49.79 -6.49
N LYS A 207 30.61 49.74 -6.26
CA LYS A 207 31.32 50.46 -5.21
C LYS A 207 31.14 51.96 -5.45
N GLN A 208 30.06 52.54 -4.93
CA GLN A 208 29.91 53.99 -4.84
C GLN A 208 30.83 54.49 -3.72
N THR A 209 31.99 55.00 -4.14
CA THR A 209 32.86 55.84 -3.31
C THR A 209 32.14 57.19 -3.11
N GLN A 210 31.40 57.32 -2.01
CA GLN A 210 31.00 58.63 -1.49
C GLN A 210 31.90 58.98 -0.30
N SER A 211 32.76 59.97 -0.51
CA SER A 211 33.51 60.66 0.53
C SER A 211 32.63 61.74 1.14
N VAL A 212 32.05 61.53 2.33
CA VAL A 212 31.61 62.62 3.20
C VAL A 212 31.81 62.23 4.67
N ALA A 213 32.25 63.24 5.42
CA ALA A 213 32.71 63.24 6.79
C ALA A 213 31.70 62.74 7.85
N VAL A 214 32.30 62.10 8.86
CA VAL A 214 32.01 62.15 10.30
C VAL A 214 30.74 62.90 10.71
N SER A 215 29.79 62.17 11.30
CA SER A 215 29.14 62.60 12.53
C SER A 215 28.56 61.40 13.31
N GLU A 216 28.79 61.44 14.61
CA GLU A 216 28.34 60.51 15.65
C GLU A 216 26.81 60.31 15.65
N ASN A 217 26.34 59.08 15.84
CA ASN A 217 25.64 58.62 17.05
C ASN A 217 24.79 57.35 16.84
N THR A 218 24.66 56.61 17.94
CA THR A 218 23.60 55.66 18.29
C THR A 218 23.67 54.23 17.76
N THR A 219 24.19 53.36 18.64
CA THR A 219 23.97 51.91 18.69
C THR A 219 22.47 51.60 18.85
N GLN A 220 21.86 50.96 17.86
CA GLN A 220 20.62 50.20 18.04
C GLN A 220 20.85 48.74 17.63
N THR A 221 20.81 47.88 18.64
CA THR A 221 20.77 46.43 18.55
C THR A 221 19.41 46.00 18.00
N VAL A 222 19.37 45.48 16.77
CA VAL A 222 18.19 44.78 16.23
C VAL A 222 18.46 43.28 16.31
N SER A 223 17.99 42.66 17.39
CA SER A 223 17.84 41.20 17.47
C SER A 223 16.68 40.79 16.56
N GLN A 224 16.99 40.22 15.39
CA GLN A 224 16.01 39.47 14.61
C GLN A 224 15.81 38.09 15.25
N ASN A 225 14.83 38.00 16.15
CA ASN A 225 14.22 36.73 16.51
C ASN A 225 13.38 36.26 15.31
N ASN A 226 13.97 35.40 14.47
CA ASN A 226 13.20 34.59 13.54
C ASN A 226 12.54 33.45 14.32
N GLU A 227 11.43 33.79 14.98
CA GLU A 227 10.53 32.84 15.60
C GLU A 227 9.82 32.06 14.50
N TYR A 228 10.29 30.83 14.25
CA TYR A 228 9.62 29.88 13.36
C TYR A 228 8.25 29.54 13.95
N LYS A 229 7.19 30.16 13.42
CA LYS A 229 5.81 29.73 13.68
C LYS A 229 5.51 28.53 12.76
N PRO A 230 5.28 27.32 13.31
CA PRO A 230 4.76 26.23 12.50
C PRO A 230 3.39 26.62 11.92
N PRO A 231 3.04 26.14 10.72
CA PRO A 231 1.75 26.43 10.11
C PRO A 231 0.62 25.97 11.03
N PRO A 232 -0.49 26.74 11.13
CA PRO A 232 -1.63 26.34 11.93
C PRO A 232 -2.17 25.02 11.38
N MET A 233 -2.04 23.94 12.17
CA MET A 233 -2.74 22.70 11.87
C MET A 233 -4.24 22.95 12.05
N SER A 234 -4.91 23.19 10.93
CA SER A 234 -6.35 23.28 10.77
C SER A 234 -6.99 21.89 10.91
N TYR A 235 -6.85 21.27 12.07
CA TYR A 235 -7.67 20.13 12.45
C TYR A 235 -8.16 20.43 13.86
N TRP A 236 -9.46 20.26 14.10
CA TRP A 236 -10.18 20.54 15.35
C TRP A 236 -10.71 21.98 15.52
N ASN A 237 -11.69 22.32 14.68
CA ASN A 237 -12.81 23.16 15.11
C ASN A 237 -14.10 22.54 14.55
N ASN A 238 -14.65 21.60 15.31
CA ASN A 238 -16.05 21.15 15.32
C ASN A 238 -16.30 20.50 16.68
#